data_AF-A0A5M4DCU7-F1
#
_entry.id   AF-A0A5M4DCU7-F1
#
_cell.length_a   1.000
_cell.length_b   1.000
_cell.length_c   1.000
_cell.angle_alpha   90.00
_cell.angle_beta   90.00
_cell.angle_gamma   90.00
#
_symmetry.space_group_name_H-M   'P 1'
#
loop_
_entity.id
_entity.type
_entity.pdbx_description
1 polymer ?
#
loop_
_entity_poly.entity_id
_entity_poly.type
_entity_poly.pdbx_seq_one_letter_code
_entity_poly.pdbx_strand_id
1 'polypeptide(L)'
;EQLQRGYEGVVTPNIGSIKLYEKSGHIITFKEKMFPFMEDEEKETFILKPMNCPFHIEIYRSQLRSYRDLPVRLAEFGTVYRYEQSGELAGMLRVRGFTQDDAHLFVREDQLLEEFKGVVDLIQVTRKKLGLEDLTFRLGTRDPNSDKYVGHPDDWRQAEAAIATACDEMGIDYFTSVGDAAFYGPKLDIIVKDALGREWQMGTVQVDYSLPERFELEYIAEDGKPHRPIMIHRAPFGSLERMIGFLTEHYAGAFPLWMAPVQIAILPIADRHIEAAQALATRLRGYDARPSEGLRMRVQVDDRRETLGKKIRENQLQKIPYMLILGDRDIEAGTVGVRSREAGDLGPMKVDEFFERLQKEIEG
;
A
#
# COMPACT_ATOMS: atom_id res chain seq x y z
N GLU A 1 0.12 8.80 8.29
CA GLU A 1 -1.02 7.89 8.50
C GLU A 1 -0.78 6.69 9.42
N GLN A 2 -0.27 5.54 8.96
CA GLN A 2 -0.25 4.32 9.81
C GLN A 2 0.44 4.51 11.18
N LEU A 3 1.60 5.18 11.21
CA LEU A 3 2.29 5.50 12.47
C LEU A 3 1.46 6.43 13.38
N GLN A 4 0.73 7.39 12.82
CA GLN A 4 -0.14 8.29 13.59
C GLN A 4 -1.36 7.54 14.16
N ARG A 5 -1.81 6.47 13.49
CA ARG A 5 -2.89 5.58 13.96
C ARG A 5 -2.40 4.46 14.89
N GLY A 6 -1.13 4.49 15.29
CA GLY A 6 -0.56 3.53 16.25
C GLY A 6 -0.31 2.12 15.68
N TYR A 7 -0.09 2.00 14.37
CA TYR A 7 0.43 0.75 13.80
C TYR A 7 1.91 0.57 14.13
N GLU A 8 2.27 -0.65 14.51
CA GLU A 8 3.63 -1.08 14.81
C GLU A 8 4.21 -1.80 13.59
N GLY A 9 5.28 -1.23 13.02
CA GLY A 9 5.98 -1.82 11.89
C GLY A 9 6.77 -3.05 12.31
N VAL A 10 6.51 -4.19 11.66
CA VAL A 10 7.22 -5.46 11.86
C VAL A 10 7.79 -5.96 10.53
N VAL A 11 8.74 -6.90 10.60
CA VAL A 11 9.28 -7.61 9.44
C VAL A 11 9.38 -9.09 9.82
N THR A 12 8.81 -9.96 8.99
CA THR A 12 8.77 -11.40 9.26
C THR A 12 9.47 -12.21 8.17
N PRO A 13 9.99 -13.42 8.50
CA PRO A 13 10.62 -14.29 7.51
C PRO A 13 9.73 -14.57 6.29
N ASN A 14 10.37 -14.83 5.14
CA ASN A 14 9.67 -15.22 3.90
C ASN A 14 9.35 -16.73 3.84
N ILE A 15 10.00 -17.52 4.70
CA ILE A 15 9.92 -18.97 4.74
C ILE A 15 9.50 -19.38 6.16
N GLY A 16 8.56 -20.31 6.25
CA GLY A 16 8.13 -20.88 7.53
C GLY A 16 8.08 -22.41 7.47
N SER A 17 8.18 -23.05 8.63
CA SER A 17 7.94 -24.50 8.75
C SER A 17 6.51 -24.85 8.34
N ILE A 18 6.33 -26.01 7.70
CA ILE A 18 5.00 -26.55 7.35
C ILE A 18 4.04 -26.55 8.54
N LYS A 19 4.55 -26.82 9.75
CA LYS A 19 3.78 -26.88 11.01
C LYS A 19 2.97 -25.60 11.27
N LEU A 20 3.52 -24.44 10.90
CA LEU A 20 2.85 -23.14 11.05
C LEU A 20 1.62 -23.03 10.13
N TYR A 21 1.73 -23.56 8.91
CA TYR A 21 0.66 -23.51 7.91
C TYR A 21 -0.39 -24.60 8.12
N GLU A 22 -0.01 -25.73 8.72
CA GLU A 22 -0.94 -26.75 9.22
C GLU A 22 -1.81 -26.18 10.34
N LYS A 23 -1.18 -25.57 11.36
CA LYS A 23 -1.88 -24.97 12.49
C LYS A 23 -2.86 -23.88 12.04
N SER A 24 -2.40 -22.97 11.19
CA SER A 24 -3.24 -21.92 10.63
C SER A 24 -4.31 -22.41 9.64
N GLY A 25 -4.23 -23.66 9.14
CA GLY A 25 -5.16 -24.20 8.17
C GLY A 25 -4.94 -23.74 6.73
N HIS A 26 -3.92 -22.91 6.46
CA HIS A 26 -3.61 -22.44 5.10
C HIS A 26 -3.25 -23.59 4.17
N ILE A 27 -2.68 -24.69 4.65
CA ILE A 27 -2.41 -25.86 3.78
C ILE A 27 -3.72 -26.46 3.24
N ILE A 28 -4.80 -26.41 4.01
CA ILE A 28 -6.07 -27.00 3.58
C ILE A 28 -6.67 -26.20 2.41
N THR A 29 -6.57 -24.87 2.47
CA THR A 29 -7.28 -23.96 1.56
C THR A 29 -6.40 -23.34 0.47
N PHE A 30 -5.09 -23.25 0.68
CA PHE A 30 -4.15 -22.57 -0.22
C PHE A 30 -3.10 -23.48 -0.86
N LYS A 31 -3.06 -24.80 -0.56
CA LYS A 31 -1.98 -25.69 -1.04
C LYS A 31 -1.76 -25.65 -2.54
N GLU A 32 -2.83 -25.61 -3.34
CA GLU A 32 -2.71 -25.52 -4.81
C GLU A 32 -2.12 -24.18 -5.29
N LYS A 33 -2.20 -23.14 -4.47
CA LYS A 33 -1.67 -21.79 -4.72
C LYS A 33 -0.34 -21.54 -4.00
N MET A 34 0.23 -22.53 -3.31
CA MET A 34 1.54 -22.41 -2.69
C MET A 34 2.63 -22.85 -3.66
N PHE A 35 3.82 -22.25 -3.55
CA PHE A 35 4.99 -22.75 -4.26
C PHE A 35 5.34 -24.18 -3.81
N PRO A 36 6.03 -24.97 -4.65
CA PRO A 36 6.53 -26.28 -4.25
C PRO A 36 7.27 -26.20 -2.92
N PHE A 37 6.99 -27.17 -2.05
CA PHE A 37 7.59 -27.21 -0.73
C PHE A 37 9.07 -27.56 -0.83
N MET A 38 9.87 -26.97 0.06
CA MET A 38 11.30 -27.20 0.17
C MET A 38 11.55 -28.15 1.33
N GLU A 39 12.54 -29.02 1.22
CA GLU A 39 12.98 -29.88 2.33
C GLU A 39 14.46 -29.60 2.61
N ASP A 40 14.84 -29.60 3.88
CA ASP A 40 16.24 -29.52 4.29
C ASP A 40 16.88 -30.91 4.44
N GLU A 41 18.14 -30.94 4.89
CA GLU A 41 18.91 -32.18 5.10
C GLU A 41 18.29 -33.09 6.18
N GLU A 42 17.53 -32.51 7.11
CA GLU A 42 16.83 -33.22 8.20
C GLU A 42 15.41 -33.66 7.80
N LYS A 43 15.01 -33.42 6.55
CA LYS A 43 13.67 -33.65 5.99
C LYS A 43 12.58 -32.80 6.65
N GLU A 44 12.93 -31.64 7.20
CA GLU A 44 11.94 -30.66 7.60
C GLU A 44 11.39 -29.93 6.37
N THR A 45 10.08 -29.82 6.28
CA THR A 45 9.40 -29.15 5.17
C THR A 45 9.21 -27.66 5.44
N PHE A 46 9.63 -26.84 4.49
CA PHE A 46 9.54 -25.38 4.50
C PHE A 46 8.70 -24.85 3.33
N ILE A 47 7.96 -23.78 3.61
CA ILE A 47 7.02 -23.17 2.67
C ILE A 47 7.33 -21.67 2.54
N LEU A 48 7.41 -21.20 1.29
CA LEU A 48 7.37 -19.76 0.98
C LEU A 48 6.00 -19.21 1.37
N LYS A 49 5.97 -18.17 2.20
CA LYS A 49 4.72 -17.68 2.79
C LYS A 49 3.73 -17.20 1.71
N PRO A 50 2.49 -17.72 1.65
CA PRO A 50 1.46 -17.19 0.78
C PRO A 50 0.66 -16.02 1.38
N MET A 51 0.82 -15.81 2.71
CA MET A 51 0.18 -14.81 3.55
C MET A 51 1.06 -14.49 4.76
N ASN A 52 0.92 -13.29 5.34
CA ASN A 52 1.70 -12.89 6.52
C ASN A 52 1.04 -13.26 7.86
N CYS A 53 -0.29 -13.51 7.88
CA CYS A 53 -1.04 -13.72 9.12
C CYS A 53 -0.42 -14.70 10.13
N PRO A 54 0.11 -15.89 9.73
CA PRO A 54 0.64 -16.83 10.72
C PRO A 54 1.86 -16.26 11.46
N PHE A 55 2.67 -15.42 10.80
CA PHE A 55 3.85 -14.82 11.42
C PHE A 55 3.47 -13.69 12.38
N HIS A 56 2.47 -12.87 12.03
CA HIS A 56 1.99 -11.80 12.91
C HIS A 56 1.32 -12.39 14.15
N ILE A 57 0.66 -13.55 14.01
CA ILE A 57 0.12 -14.30 15.14
C ILE A 57 1.24 -14.77 16.09
N GLU A 58 2.35 -15.30 15.57
CA GLU A 58 3.49 -15.70 16.42
C GLU A 58 4.12 -14.49 17.14
N ILE A 59 4.15 -13.31 16.51
CA ILE A 59 4.56 -12.07 17.19
C ILE A 59 3.60 -11.73 18.33
N TYR A 60 2.29 -11.74 18.08
CA TYR A 60 1.29 -11.48 19.12
C TYR A 60 1.46 -12.45 20.30
N ARG A 61 1.58 -13.74 20.01
CA ARG A 61 1.70 -14.84 20.97
C ARG A 61 3.01 -14.84 21.77
N SER A 62 4.05 -14.17 21.29
CA SER A 62 5.36 -14.13 21.96
C SER A 62 5.35 -13.50 23.35
N GLN A 63 4.28 -12.78 23.72
CA GLN A 63 4.13 -12.10 25.00
C GLN A 63 2.71 -12.25 25.54
N LEU A 64 2.57 -12.36 26.87
CA LEU A 64 1.27 -12.28 27.52
C LEU A 64 0.72 -10.85 27.37
N ARG A 65 -0.57 -10.73 27.03
CA ARG A 65 -1.25 -9.44 26.84
C ARG A 65 -2.31 -9.22 27.90
N SER A 66 -2.42 -7.99 28.41
CA SER A 66 -3.56 -7.50 29.17
C SER A 66 -4.58 -6.87 28.21
N TYR A 67 -5.85 -6.80 28.61
CA TYR A 67 -6.87 -6.04 27.90
C TYR A 67 -6.46 -4.58 27.63
N ARG A 68 -5.60 -4.00 28.49
CA ARG A 68 -5.06 -2.65 28.35
C ARG A 68 -4.05 -2.50 27.20
N ASP A 69 -3.45 -3.59 26.78
CA ASP A 69 -2.50 -3.60 25.66
C ASP A 69 -3.24 -3.64 24.31
N LEU A 70 -4.55 -3.93 24.31
CA LEU A 70 -5.37 -3.98 23.10
C LEU A 70 -6.03 -2.62 22.82
N PRO A 71 -6.06 -2.19 21.54
CA PRO A 71 -5.79 -2.98 20.35
C PRO A 71 -4.30 -3.03 19.97
N VAL A 72 -3.80 -4.22 19.60
CA VAL A 72 -2.46 -4.39 19.01
C VAL A 72 -2.60 -4.30 17.49
N ARG A 73 -1.73 -3.54 16.82
CA ARG A 73 -1.82 -3.30 15.36
C ARG A 73 -0.49 -3.58 14.66
N LEU A 74 -0.26 -4.81 14.22
CA LEU A 74 0.98 -5.18 13.54
C LEU A 74 0.86 -4.90 12.04
N ALA A 75 1.75 -4.08 11.49
CA ALA A 75 1.79 -3.75 10.06
C ALA A 75 3.12 -4.16 9.42
N GLU A 76 3.05 -4.72 8.22
CA GLU A 76 4.23 -5.15 7.45
C GLU A 76 3.98 -4.88 5.97
N PHE A 77 4.96 -4.27 5.29
CA PHE A 77 5.07 -4.40 3.84
C PHE A 77 5.57 -5.81 3.50
N GLY A 78 4.69 -6.78 3.66
CA GLY A 78 5.03 -8.21 3.70
C GLY A 78 5.05 -8.82 2.31
N THR A 79 6.22 -9.31 1.90
CA THR A 79 6.38 -10.03 0.63
C THR A 79 5.87 -11.46 0.75
N VAL A 80 4.92 -11.83 -0.11
CA VAL A 80 4.31 -13.15 -0.15
C VAL A 80 4.40 -13.76 -1.55
N TYR A 81 4.22 -15.07 -1.62
CA TYR A 81 4.36 -15.84 -2.84
C TYR A 81 3.14 -16.71 -3.11
N ARG A 82 2.56 -16.58 -4.31
CA ARG A 82 1.44 -17.41 -4.76
C ARG A 82 1.78 -18.04 -6.11
N TYR A 83 1.54 -19.34 -6.21
CA TYR A 83 1.79 -20.13 -7.41
C TYR A 83 0.65 -19.98 -8.41
N GLU A 84 0.45 -18.75 -8.88
CA GLU A 84 -0.56 -18.42 -9.89
C GLU A 84 -0.26 -19.16 -11.21
N GLN A 85 -1.31 -19.56 -11.93
CA GLN A 85 -1.16 -20.27 -13.19
C GLN A 85 -0.46 -19.37 -14.21
N SER A 86 0.42 -19.94 -15.05
CA SER A 86 1.21 -19.16 -16.00
C SER A 86 0.36 -18.33 -16.96
N GLY A 87 -0.81 -18.86 -17.37
CA GLY A 87 -1.77 -18.16 -18.24
C GLY A 87 -2.51 -17.01 -17.57
N GLU A 88 -2.45 -16.89 -16.25
CA GLU A 88 -3.11 -15.81 -15.49
C GLU A 88 -2.16 -14.65 -15.17
N LEU A 89 -0.85 -14.81 -15.38
CA LEU A 89 0.13 -13.77 -15.09
C LEU A 89 -0.02 -12.59 -16.04
N ALA A 90 0.03 -11.37 -15.48
CA ALA A 90 -0.20 -10.15 -16.25
C ALA A 90 0.64 -9.00 -15.70
N GLY A 91 1.81 -8.75 -16.32
CA GLY A 91 2.69 -7.62 -16.02
C GLY A 91 2.91 -7.43 -14.51
N MET A 92 2.48 -6.28 -13.98
CA MET A 92 2.48 -5.99 -12.53
C MET A 92 1.14 -6.24 -11.83
N LEU A 93 0.06 -6.50 -12.58
CA LEU A 93 -1.30 -6.62 -12.04
C LEU A 93 -1.56 -8.00 -11.41
N ARG A 94 -0.94 -9.05 -11.95
CA ARG A 94 -0.99 -10.43 -11.42
C ARG A 94 0.37 -11.11 -11.54
N VAL A 95 1.02 -11.28 -10.39
CA VAL A 95 2.41 -11.75 -10.25
C VAL A 95 2.49 -12.86 -9.20
N ARG A 96 3.60 -13.62 -9.20
CA ARG A 96 3.81 -14.73 -8.24
C ARG A 96 4.47 -14.32 -6.94
N GLY A 97 5.27 -13.26 -6.93
CA GLY A 97 5.85 -12.66 -5.73
C GLY A 97 5.42 -11.21 -5.67
N PHE A 98 4.88 -10.78 -4.54
CA PHE A 98 4.37 -9.41 -4.37
C PHE A 98 4.40 -8.97 -2.93
N THR A 99 4.51 -7.66 -2.72
CA THR A 99 4.53 -7.06 -1.38
C THR A 99 3.19 -6.42 -1.08
N GLN A 100 2.54 -6.84 0.01
CA GLN A 100 1.28 -6.26 0.46
C GLN A 100 1.51 -5.25 1.58
N ASP A 101 0.68 -4.20 1.66
CA ASP A 101 0.63 -3.31 2.82
C ASP A 101 -0.21 -3.90 3.95
N ASP A 102 0.16 -5.12 4.32
CA ASP A 102 -0.60 -6.00 5.17
C ASP A 102 -0.55 -5.55 6.63
N ALA A 103 -1.65 -5.77 7.36
CA ALA A 103 -1.64 -5.63 8.79
C ALA A 103 -2.69 -6.52 9.45
N HIS A 104 -2.37 -6.92 10.67
CA HIS A 104 -3.20 -7.74 11.53
C HIS A 104 -3.41 -7.00 12.84
N LEU A 105 -4.66 -6.64 13.10
CA LEU A 105 -5.06 -6.03 14.36
C LEU A 105 -5.64 -7.11 15.26
N PHE A 106 -5.29 -7.09 16.54
CA PHE A 106 -5.83 -7.97 17.56
C PHE A 106 -6.62 -7.11 18.52
N VAL A 107 -7.94 -7.32 18.53
CA VAL A 107 -8.91 -6.42 19.15
C VAL A 107 -9.82 -7.20 20.09
N ARG A 108 -10.37 -6.51 21.09
CA ARG A 108 -11.47 -7.05 21.88
C ARG A 108 -12.79 -6.92 21.14
N GLU A 109 -13.79 -7.68 21.57
CA GLU A 109 -15.15 -7.63 21.00
C GLU A 109 -15.74 -6.21 21.04
N ASP A 110 -15.56 -5.48 22.15
CA ASP A 110 -16.02 -4.10 22.32
C ASP A 110 -15.28 -3.08 21.44
N GLN A 111 -14.13 -3.45 20.88
CA GLN A 111 -13.29 -2.58 20.03
C GLN A 111 -13.49 -2.85 18.54
N LEU A 112 -14.08 -3.99 18.16
CA LEU A 112 -14.14 -4.46 16.77
C LEU A 112 -14.72 -3.40 15.82
N LEU A 113 -15.86 -2.81 16.16
CA LEU A 113 -16.56 -1.87 15.30
C LEU A 113 -15.72 -0.61 15.02
N GLU A 114 -15.19 0.02 16.06
CA GLU A 114 -14.40 1.24 15.93
C GLU A 114 -13.06 1.00 15.22
N GLU A 115 -12.39 -0.12 15.49
CA GLU A 115 -11.16 -0.49 14.77
C GLU A 115 -11.42 -0.79 13.29
N PHE A 116 -12.52 -1.49 12.99
CA PHE A 116 -12.93 -1.73 11.61
C PHE A 116 -13.19 -0.43 10.86
N LYS A 117 -13.96 0.50 11.44
CA LYS A 117 -14.21 1.85 10.88
C LYS A 117 -12.90 2.62 10.70
N GLY A 118 -11.99 2.54 11.66
CA GLY A 118 -10.65 3.14 11.56
C GLY A 118 -9.81 2.60 10.40
N VAL A 119 -9.95 1.32 10.06
CA VAL A 119 -9.31 0.74 8.87
C VAL A 119 -9.97 1.22 7.58
N VAL A 120 -11.31 1.25 7.52
CA VAL A 120 -12.05 1.73 6.35
C VAL A 120 -11.75 3.21 6.07
N ASP A 121 -11.66 4.04 7.11
CA ASP A 121 -11.25 5.43 6.98
C ASP A 121 -9.80 5.55 6.47
N LEU A 122 -8.86 4.74 6.98
CA LEU A 122 -7.48 4.69 6.47
C LEU A 122 -7.46 4.39 4.97
N ILE A 123 -8.29 3.47 4.51
CA ILE A 123 -8.43 3.15 3.09
C ILE A 123 -8.90 4.36 2.30
N GLN A 124 -9.97 5.03 2.74
CA GLN A 124 -10.52 6.20 2.06
C GLN A 124 -9.50 7.36 1.97
N VAL A 125 -8.83 7.69 3.08
CA VAL A 125 -7.78 8.73 3.12
C VAL A 125 -6.69 8.42 2.11
N THR A 126 -6.26 7.16 2.08
CA THR A 126 -5.20 6.67 1.20
C THR A 126 -5.61 6.75 -0.27
N ARG A 127 -6.84 6.34 -0.61
CA ARG A 127 -7.37 6.36 -1.98
C ARG A 127 -7.54 7.78 -2.51
N LYS A 128 -8.07 8.68 -1.67
CA LYS A 128 -8.18 10.11 -1.98
C LYS A 128 -6.80 10.70 -2.31
N LYS A 129 -5.78 10.40 -1.52
CA LYS A 129 -4.40 10.87 -1.79
C LYS A 129 -3.80 10.30 -3.08
N LEU A 130 -4.22 9.10 -3.48
CA LEU A 130 -3.83 8.50 -4.76
C LEU A 130 -4.64 9.01 -5.97
N GLY A 131 -5.62 9.90 -5.77
CA GLY A 131 -6.51 10.40 -6.84
C GLY A 131 -7.57 9.38 -7.28
N LEU A 132 -7.87 8.38 -6.44
CA LEU A 132 -8.82 7.32 -6.74
C LEU A 132 -10.15 7.59 -6.03
N GLU A 133 -11.07 8.27 -6.70
CA GLU A 133 -12.33 8.75 -6.12
C GLU A 133 -13.52 7.83 -6.36
N ASP A 134 -13.52 7.05 -7.46
CA ASP A 134 -14.61 6.10 -7.79
C ASP A 134 -14.37 4.75 -7.10
N LEU A 135 -14.88 4.61 -5.88
CA LEU A 135 -14.78 3.42 -5.06
C LEU A 135 -16.14 2.72 -4.98
N THR A 136 -16.14 1.41 -5.18
CA THR A 136 -17.30 0.57 -4.87
C THR A 136 -16.93 -0.40 -3.77
N PHE A 137 -17.76 -0.51 -2.73
CA PHE A 137 -17.56 -1.45 -1.64
C PHE A 137 -18.39 -2.71 -1.86
N ARG A 138 -17.79 -3.86 -1.57
CA ARG A 138 -18.43 -5.17 -1.70
C ARG A 138 -18.30 -5.96 -0.40
N LEU A 139 -19.43 -6.30 0.20
CA LEU A 139 -19.48 -7.22 1.34
C LEU A 139 -19.49 -8.66 0.81
N GLY A 140 -18.34 -9.34 0.91
CA GLY A 140 -18.22 -10.76 0.58
C GLY A 140 -18.72 -11.63 1.73
N THR A 141 -19.74 -12.45 1.48
CA THR A 141 -20.32 -13.39 2.44
C THR A 141 -20.05 -14.84 2.04
N ARG A 142 -20.27 -15.78 2.97
CA ARG A 142 -20.08 -17.21 2.69
C ARG A 142 -21.13 -17.75 1.71
N ASP A 143 -20.71 -18.63 0.81
CA ASP A 143 -21.63 -19.53 0.10
C ASP A 143 -22.05 -20.67 1.04
N PRO A 144 -23.35 -20.80 1.38
CA PRO A 144 -23.83 -21.85 2.27
C PRO A 144 -23.65 -23.27 1.72
N ASN A 145 -23.36 -23.44 0.43
CA ASN A 145 -23.16 -24.74 -0.21
C ASN A 145 -21.69 -25.15 -0.35
N SER A 146 -20.76 -24.37 0.20
CA SER A 146 -19.33 -24.61 0.07
C SER A 146 -18.69 -25.08 1.37
N ASP A 147 -17.90 -26.15 1.29
CA ASP A 147 -17.12 -26.69 2.42
C ASP A 147 -15.81 -25.91 2.67
N LYS A 148 -15.60 -24.80 1.96
CA LYS A 148 -14.39 -23.96 2.08
C LYS A 148 -14.34 -23.19 3.41
N TYR A 149 -15.49 -22.83 3.97
CA TYR A 149 -15.58 -21.91 5.10
C TYR A 149 -15.39 -22.62 6.45
N VAL A 150 -14.61 -22.01 7.34
CA VAL A 150 -14.33 -22.54 8.68
C VAL A 150 -14.90 -21.60 9.75
N GLY A 151 -14.98 -22.08 11.01
CA GLY A 151 -15.50 -21.32 12.15
C GLY A 151 -16.98 -21.57 12.44
N HIS A 152 -17.47 -21.07 13.58
CA HIS A 152 -18.83 -21.31 14.03
C HIS A 152 -19.84 -20.45 13.24
N PRO A 153 -21.05 -20.95 12.91
CA PRO A 153 -22.06 -20.15 12.22
C PRO A 153 -22.43 -18.83 12.91
N ASP A 154 -22.29 -18.76 14.23
CA ASP A 154 -22.57 -17.53 14.99
C ASP A 154 -21.49 -16.47 14.79
N ASP A 155 -20.22 -16.86 14.72
CA ASP A 155 -19.10 -15.94 14.46
C ASP A 155 -19.27 -15.28 13.09
N TRP A 156 -19.70 -16.06 12.09
CA TRP A 156 -20.03 -15.53 10.76
C TRP A 156 -21.14 -14.49 10.80
N ARG A 157 -22.24 -14.77 11.53
CA ARG A 157 -23.34 -13.81 11.66
C ARG A 157 -22.89 -12.53 12.35
N GLN A 158 -22.08 -12.63 13.40
CA GLN A 158 -21.56 -11.48 14.12
C GLN A 158 -20.60 -10.67 13.25
N ALA A 159 -19.69 -11.33 12.53
CA ALA A 159 -18.75 -10.70 11.62
C ALA A 159 -19.46 -9.95 10.47
N GLU A 160 -20.45 -10.59 9.83
CA GLU A 160 -21.22 -9.99 8.74
C GLU A 160 -22.02 -8.77 9.25
N ALA A 161 -22.65 -8.88 10.42
CA ALA A 161 -23.40 -7.80 11.05
C ALA A 161 -22.49 -6.62 11.46
N ALA A 162 -21.29 -6.90 11.96
CA ALA A 162 -20.32 -5.87 12.31
C ALA A 162 -19.88 -5.06 11.07
N ILE A 163 -19.61 -5.74 9.95
CA ILE A 163 -19.24 -5.06 8.70
C ILE A 163 -20.40 -4.21 8.16
N ALA A 164 -21.62 -4.77 8.15
CA ALA A 164 -22.81 -4.03 7.70
C ALA A 164 -23.06 -2.78 8.56
N THR A 165 -23.04 -2.94 9.89
CA THR A 165 -23.21 -1.83 10.84
C THR A 165 -22.14 -0.75 10.64
N ALA A 166 -20.87 -1.14 10.43
CA ALA A 166 -19.80 -0.19 10.14
C ALA A 166 -20.06 0.60 8.85
N CYS A 167 -20.54 -0.07 7.79
CA CYS A 167 -20.87 0.61 6.54
C CYS A 167 -22.04 1.59 6.72
N ASP A 168 -23.09 1.17 7.42
CA ASP A 168 -24.27 2.00 7.69
C ASP A 168 -23.91 3.25 8.52
N GLU A 169 -23.13 3.11 9.60
CA GLU A 169 -22.69 4.24 10.43
C GLU A 169 -21.75 5.19 9.70
N MET A 170 -20.96 4.69 8.76
CA MET A 170 -20.05 5.50 7.93
C MET A 170 -20.74 6.09 6.70
N GLY A 171 -22.00 5.72 6.42
CA GLY A 171 -22.72 6.15 5.23
C GLY A 171 -22.09 5.63 3.92
N ILE A 172 -21.55 4.40 3.95
CA ILE A 172 -20.88 3.79 2.80
C ILE A 172 -21.87 2.88 2.07
N ASP A 173 -22.11 3.18 0.79
CA ASP A 173 -22.86 2.29 -0.09
C ASP A 173 -22.02 1.05 -0.44
N TYR A 174 -22.62 -0.12 -0.26
CA TYR A 174 -22.01 -1.41 -0.60
C TYR A 174 -23.02 -2.37 -1.21
N PHE A 175 -22.53 -3.38 -1.93
CA PHE A 175 -23.34 -4.51 -2.38
C PHE A 175 -22.83 -5.83 -1.79
N THR A 176 -23.74 -6.77 -1.57
CA THR A 176 -23.41 -8.09 -1.04
C THR A 176 -23.07 -9.07 -2.17
N SER A 177 -22.01 -9.86 -1.99
CA SER A 177 -21.61 -10.92 -2.92
C SER A 177 -21.39 -12.25 -2.20
N VAL A 178 -22.22 -13.23 -2.54
CA VAL A 178 -22.17 -14.58 -1.95
C VAL A 178 -21.02 -15.37 -2.57
N GLY A 179 -20.24 -16.06 -1.74
CA GLY A 179 -19.10 -16.87 -2.19
C GLY A 179 -17.77 -16.13 -2.16
N ASP A 180 -17.80 -14.81 -2.10
CA ASP A 180 -16.60 -13.97 -2.18
C ASP A 180 -15.85 -13.83 -0.85
N ALA A 181 -16.38 -14.31 0.28
CA ALA A 181 -15.69 -14.27 1.57
C ALA A 181 -14.35 -15.02 1.60
N ALA A 182 -13.49 -14.66 2.56
CA ALA A 182 -12.31 -15.46 2.89
C ALA A 182 -12.74 -16.75 3.57
N PHE A 183 -11.83 -17.74 3.67
CA PHE A 183 -12.21 -19.02 4.25
C PHE A 183 -12.49 -18.92 5.77
N TYR A 184 -11.91 -17.93 6.46
CA TYR A 184 -12.01 -17.72 7.91
C TYR A 184 -13.00 -16.63 8.33
N GLY A 185 -13.62 -15.90 7.39
CA GLY A 185 -14.57 -14.85 7.73
C GLY A 185 -15.00 -13.98 6.54
N PRO A 186 -16.03 -13.13 6.74
CA PRO A 186 -16.49 -12.18 5.75
C PRO A 186 -15.49 -11.03 5.58
N LYS A 187 -15.63 -10.30 4.48
CA LYS A 187 -14.75 -9.18 4.18
C LYS A 187 -15.47 -8.06 3.44
N LEU A 188 -15.01 -6.84 3.68
CA LEU A 188 -15.34 -5.67 2.90
C LEU A 188 -14.21 -5.45 1.88
N ASP A 189 -14.52 -5.71 0.61
CA ASP A 189 -13.60 -5.48 -0.50
C ASP A 189 -13.82 -4.08 -1.08
N ILE A 190 -12.71 -3.45 -1.48
CA ILE A 190 -12.72 -2.18 -2.20
C ILE A 190 -12.41 -2.46 -3.65
N ILE A 191 -13.43 -2.28 -4.47
CA ILE A 191 -13.41 -2.46 -5.91
C ILE A 191 -13.16 -1.10 -6.55
N VAL A 192 -12.20 -1.07 -7.47
CA VAL A 192 -11.90 0.10 -8.30
C VAL A 192 -11.98 -0.27 -9.77
N LYS A 193 -12.32 0.69 -10.61
CA LYS A 193 -12.30 0.53 -12.07
C LYS A 193 -11.04 1.12 -12.65
N ASP A 194 -10.38 0.38 -13.53
CA ASP A 194 -9.24 0.92 -14.27
C ASP A 194 -9.68 1.77 -15.46
N ALA A 195 -8.70 2.31 -16.19
CA ALA A 195 -8.94 3.16 -17.36
C ALA A 195 -9.68 2.43 -18.51
N LEU A 196 -9.76 1.09 -18.48
CA LEU A 196 -10.49 0.26 -19.43
C LEU A 196 -11.86 -0.19 -18.90
N GLY A 197 -12.24 0.26 -17.69
CA GLY A 197 -13.49 -0.11 -17.03
C GLY A 197 -13.49 -1.50 -16.40
N ARG A 198 -12.33 -2.18 -16.29
CA ARG A 198 -12.23 -3.47 -15.62
C ARG A 198 -12.22 -3.26 -14.10
N GLU A 199 -12.91 -4.12 -13.39
CA GLU A 199 -13.00 -4.07 -11.93
C GLU A 199 -11.85 -4.82 -11.27
N TRP A 200 -11.20 -4.18 -10.30
CA TRP A 200 -10.10 -4.72 -9.53
C TRP A 200 -10.39 -4.62 -8.04
N GLN A 201 -10.27 -5.73 -7.34
CA GLN A 201 -10.13 -5.69 -5.89
C GLN A 201 -8.73 -5.17 -5.55
N MET A 202 -8.66 -3.97 -4.98
CA MET A 202 -7.41 -3.39 -4.51
C MET A 202 -7.31 -3.35 -2.99
N GLY A 203 -8.40 -3.10 -2.28
CA GLY A 203 -8.39 -3.09 -0.81
C GLY A 203 -9.21 -4.21 -0.21
N THR A 204 -8.91 -4.59 1.04
CA THR A 204 -9.79 -5.48 1.81
C THR A 204 -9.66 -5.25 3.31
N VAL A 205 -10.76 -5.43 4.03
CA VAL A 205 -10.83 -5.53 5.49
C VAL A 205 -11.62 -6.78 5.84
N GLN A 206 -11.07 -7.65 6.67
CA GLN A 206 -11.65 -8.97 6.95
C GLN A 206 -11.67 -9.19 8.46
N VAL A 207 -12.75 -9.76 8.97
CA VAL A 207 -12.90 -10.07 10.40
C VAL A 207 -12.74 -11.58 10.58
N ASP A 208 -11.78 -11.99 11.42
CA ASP A 208 -11.38 -13.37 11.61
C ASP A 208 -11.44 -13.77 13.10
N TYR A 209 -12.33 -14.73 13.38
CA TYR A 209 -12.47 -15.40 14.67
C TYR A 209 -11.75 -16.75 14.71
N SER A 210 -11.47 -17.35 13.55
CA SER A 210 -10.94 -18.70 13.42
C SER A 210 -9.44 -18.79 13.71
N LEU A 211 -8.61 -17.90 13.15
CA LEU A 211 -7.16 -17.97 13.41
C LEU A 211 -6.81 -17.72 14.88
N PRO A 212 -7.42 -16.76 15.61
CA PRO A 212 -7.24 -16.66 17.05
C PRO A 212 -7.58 -17.95 17.81
N GLU A 213 -8.62 -18.68 17.39
CA GLU A 213 -9.00 -19.96 17.99
C GLU A 213 -7.96 -21.05 17.70
N ARG A 214 -7.60 -21.22 16.43
CA ARG A 214 -6.61 -22.22 15.98
C ARG A 214 -5.24 -22.06 16.63
N PHE A 215 -4.86 -20.81 16.94
CA PHE A 215 -3.59 -20.51 17.60
C PHE A 215 -3.66 -20.46 19.11
N GLU A 216 -4.86 -20.62 19.70
CA GLU A 216 -5.10 -20.50 21.13
C GLU A 216 -4.63 -19.13 21.65
N LEU A 217 -4.97 -18.06 20.91
CA LEU A 217 -4.60 -16.71 21.30
C LEU A 217 -5.47 -16.24 22.46
N GLU A 218 -4.83 -15.56 23.40
CA GLU A 218 -5.47 -15.05 24.61
C GLU A 218 -4.92 -13.67 24.98
N TYR A 219 -5.74 -12.92 25.72
CA TYR A 219 -5.35 -11.78 26.54
C TYR A 219 -6.06 -11.90 27.90
N ILE A 220 -5.50 -11.28 28.93
CA ILE A 220 -6.12 -11.24 30.27
C ILE A 220 -7.11 -10.08 30.34
N ALA A 221 -8.40 -10.37 30.47
CA ALA A 221 -9.47 -9.39 30.54
C ALA A 221 -9.58 -8.71 31.92
N GLU A 222 -10.49 -7.74 32.05
CA GLU A 222 -10.77 -7.02 33.31
C GLU A 222 -11.21 -7.95 34.45
N ASP A 223 -11.85 -9.06 34.11
CA ASP A 223 -12.28 -10.10 35.05
C ASP A 223 -11.13 -11.02 35.51
N GLY A 224 -9.90 -10.76 35.04
CA GLY A 224 -8.71 -11.54 35.34
C GLY A 224 -8.64 -12.90 34.64
N LYS A 225 -9.56 -13.20 33.71
CA LYS A 225 -9.60 -14.47 32.98
C LYS A 225 -8.98 -14.31 31.59
N PRO A 226 -8.50 -15.41 30.99
CA PRO A 226 -8.12 -15.42 29.59
C PRO A 226 -9.37 -15.26 28.70
N HIS A 227 -9.30 -14.32 27.76
CA HIS A 227 -10.27 -14.10 26.70
C HIS A 227 -9.56 -14.12 25.36
N ARG A 228 -10.29 -14.47 24.29
CA ARG A 228 -9.73 -14.58 22.94
C ARG A 228 -9.86 -13.25 22.20
N PRO A 229 -8.79 -12.73 21.56
CA PRO A 229 -8.92 -11.56 20.70
C PRO A 229 -9.59 -11.93 19.38
N ILE A 230 -10.20 -10.95 18.74
CA ILE A 230 -10.66 -11.01 17.34
C ILE A 230 -9.55 -10.43 16.48
N MET A 231 -9.31 -11.03 15.30
CA MET A 231 -8.31 -10.51 14.37
C MET A 231 -8.97 -9.76 13.22
N ILE A 232 -8.44 -8.59 12.88
CA ILE A 232 -8.80 -7.85 11.66
C ILE A 232 -7.62 -7.91 10.69
N HIS A 233 -7.86 -8.47 9.50
CA HIS A 233 -6.90 -8.43 8.39
C HIS A 233 -7.18 -7.21 7.54
N ARG A 234 -6.14 -6.47 7.16
CA ARG A 234 -6.32 -5.35 6.24
C ARG A 234 -5.15 -5.16 5.29
N ALA A 235 -5.48 -4.81 4.05
CA ALA A 235 -4.53 -4.36 3.05
C ALA A 235 -5.16 -3.18 2.26
N PRO A 236 -4.89 -1.93 2.65
CA PRO A 236 -5.48 -0.76 2.01
C PRO A 236 -5.14 -0.59 0.53
N PHE A 237 -3.88 -0.82 0.15
CA PHE A 237 -3.41 -0.75 -1.22
C PHE A 237 -3.61 -2.05 -1.99
N GLY A 238 -3.51 -3.18 -1.27
CA GLY A 238 -3.39 -4.50 -1.84
C GLY A 238 -1.91 -4.83 -2.01
N SER A 239 -1.51 -5.33 -3.18
CA SER A 239 -0.08 -5.42 -3.50
C SER A 239 0.46 -4.12 -4.10
N LEU A 240 1.69 -3.77 -3.75
CA LEU A 240 2.39 -2.60 -4.29
C LEU A 240 2.55 -2.71 -5.81
N GLU A 241 2.81 -3.91 -6.33
CA GLU A 241 2.95 -4.18 -7.76
C GLU A 241 1.65 -3.87 -8.49
N ARG A 242 0.52 -4.40 -7.99
CA ARG A 242 -0.79 -4.13 -8.60
C ARG A 242 -1.14 -2.66 -8.49
N MET A 243 -0.86 -2.04 -7.34
CA MET A 243 -1.10 -0.61 -7.13
C MET A 243 -0.32 0.23 -8.14
N ILE A 244 0.98 0.01 -8.31
CA ILE A 244 1.78 0.76 -9.28
C ILE A 244 1.34 0.48 -10.72
N GLY A 245 1.02 -0.76 -11.07
CA GLY A 245 0.47 -1.10 -12.38
C GLY A 245 -0.81 -0.33 -12.67
N PHE A 246 -1.76 -0.34 -11.72
CA PHE A 246 -3.03 0.37 -11.82
C PHE A 246 -2.83 1.89 -11.90
N LEU A 247 -2.00 2.48 -11.03
CA LEU A 247 -1.75 3.92 -11.04
C LEU A 247 -1.04 4.36 -12.32
N THR A 248 -0.19 3.51 -12.90
CA THR A 248 0.43 3.77 -14.21
C THR A 248 -0.63 3.88 -15.31
N GLU A 249 -1.61 2.98 -15.33
CA GLU A 249 -2.75 3.05 -16.28
C GLU A 249 -3.62 4.28 -15.99
N HIS A 250 -4.00 4.51 -14.74
CA HIS A 250 -4.86 5.61 -14.30
C HIS A 250 -4.31 6.99 -14.71
N TYR A 251 -3.02 7.23 -14.46
CA TYR A 251 -2.36 8.48 -14.86
C TYR A 251 -1.85 8.47 -16.31
N ALA A 252 -2.04 7.37 -17.05
CA ALA A 252 -1.37 7.11 -18.32
C ALA A 252 0.15 7.35 -18.24
N GLY A 253 0.79 7.11 -17.09
CA GLY A 253 2.20 7.41 -16.80
C GLY A 253 2.53 8.89 -16.52
N ALA A 254 1.56 9.81 -16.58
CA ALA A 254 1.71 11.22 -16.21
C ALA A 254 1.47 11.44 -14.70
N PHE A 255 2.28 10.78 -13.85
CA PHE A 255 2.10 10.83 -12.40
C PHE A 255 2.04 12.27 -11.85
N PRO A 256 1.28 12.50 -10.76
CA PRO A 256 1.34 13.75 -10.00
C PRO A 256 2.76 14.05 -9.52
N LEU A 257 3.06 15.32 -9.24
CA LEU A 257 4.39 15.77 -8.81
C LEU A 257 4.95 14.89 -7.69
N TRP A 258 4.19 14.66 -6.62
CA TRP A 258 4.67 13.91 -5.45
C TRP A 258 5.02 12.44 -5.76
N MET A 259 4.44 11.84 -6.80
CA MET A 259 4.66 10.45 -7.21
C MET A 259 5.68 10.27 -8.35
N ALA A 260 5.92 11.31 -9.16
CA ALA A 260 6.72 11.17 -10.37
C ALA A 260 8.15 10.66 -10.07
N PRO A 261 8.66 9.62 -10.76
CA PRO A 261 10.00 9.07 -10.50
C PRO A 261 11.11 10.11 -10.59
N VAL A 262 10.99 10.99 -11.59
CA VAL A 262 11.74 12.25 -11.69
C VAL A 262 10.73 13.38 -11.65
N GLN A 263 10.87 14.26 -10.65
CA GLN A 263 9.98 15.40 -10.46
C GLN A 263 10.44 16.61 -11.28
N ILE A 264 11.77 16.80 -11.36
CA ILE A 264 12.38 17.96 -11.99
C ILE A 264 13.58 17.52 -12.84
N ALA A 265 13.64 17.99 -14.08
CA ALA A 265 14.83 17.86 -14.94
C ALA A 265 15.44 19.24 -15.20
N ILE A 266 16.71 19.44 -14.83
CA ILE A 266 17.44 20.68 -15.10
C ILE A 266 18.20 20.54 -16.42
N LEU A 267 17.97 21.47 -17.34
CA LEU A 267 18.47 21.49 -18.71
C LEU A 267 19.44 22.68 -18.87
N PRO A 268 20.75 22.52 -18.60
CA PRO A 268 21.75 23.53 -18.93
C PRO A 268 21.84 23.72 -20.46
N ILE A 269 21.90 24.98 -20.92
CA ILE A 269 21.98 25.30 -22.35
C ILE A 269 23.40 25.18 -22.92
N ALA A 270 24.43 25.19 -22.08
CA ALA A 270 25.84 24.98 -22.45
C ALA A 270 26.64 24.29 -21.34
N ASP A 271 27.78 23.66 -21.67
CA ASP A 271 28.63 22.92 -20.73
C ASP A 271 29.07 23.79 -19.53
N ARG A 272 29.28 25.11 -19.74
CA ARG A 272 29.62 26.06 -18.67
C ARG A 272 28.53 26.25 -17.61
N HIS A 273 27.29 25.85 -17.90
CA HIS A 273 26.15 25.97 -16.97
C HIS A 273 25.94 24.72 -16.12
N ILE A 274 26.68 23.63 -16.39
CA ILE A 274 26.51 22.35 -15.69
C ILE A 274 26.76 22.50 -14.19
N GLU A 275 27.81 23.23 -13.79
CA GLU A 275 28.13 23.44 -12.38
C GLU A 275 26.99 24.16 -11.63
N ALA A 276 26.44 25.23 -12.23
CA ALA A 276 25.29 25.94 -11.69
C ALA A 276 24.03 25.05 -11.63
N ALA A 277 23.81 24.22 -12.66
CA ALA A 277 22.70 23.26 -12.69
C ALA A 277 22.82 22.21 -11.57
N GLN A 278 24.03 21.69 -11.32
CA GLN A 278 24.28 20.74 -10.23
C GLN A 278 24.09 21.40 -8.85
N ALA A 279 24.53 22.66 -8.68
CA ALA A 279 24.27 23.41 -7.45
C ALA A 279 22.77 23.60 -7.19
N LEU A 280 22.00 23.95 -8.22
CA LEU A 280 20.53 24.04 -8.12
C LEU A 280 19.89 22.68 -7.82
N ALA A 281 20.36 21.60 -8.45
CA ALA A 281 19.89 20.25 -8.18
C ALA A 281 20.13 19.84 -6.72
N THR A 282 21.32 20.11 -6.17
CA THR A 282 21.64 19.85 -4.75
C THR A 282 20.69 20.59 -3.83
N ARG A 283 20.44 21.88 -4.12
CA ARG A 283 19.49 22.70 -3.37
C ARG A 283 18.07 22.12 -3.38
N LEU A 284 17.57 21.70 -4.56
CA LEU A 284 16.24 21.11 -4.71
C LEU A 284 16.11 19.73 -4.06
N ARG A 285 17.17 18.90 -4.15
CA ARG A 285 17.22 17.60 -3.47
C ARG A 285 17.23 17.73 -1.96
N GLY A 286 17.71 18.86 -1.43
CA GLY A 286 17.61 19.20 -0.02
C GLY A 286 18.38 18.24 0.91
N TYR A 287 19.47 17.63 0.43
CA TYR A 287 20.26 16.69 1.22
C TYR A 287 20.93 17.34 2.44
N ASP A 288 21.21 18.64 2.37
CA ASP A 288 21.82 19.41 3.45
C ASP A 288 20.79 20.06 4.40
N ALA A 289 19.48 19.93 4.11
CA ALA A 289 18.41 20.49 4.92
C ALA A 289 17.96 19.51 6.01
N ARG A 290 17.60 20.04 7.19
CA ARG A 290 16.88 19.24 8.21
C ARG A 290 15.60 18.68 7.56
N PRO A 291 15.14 17.46 7.93
CA PRO A 291 13.97 16.83 7.31
C PRO A 291 12.70 17.71 7.29
N SER A 292 12.60 18.68 8.19
CA SER A 292 11.48 19.63 8.32
C SER A 292 11.63 20.93 7.52
N GLU A 293 12.74 21.14 6.79
CA GLU A 293 13.10 22.46 6.21
C GLU A 293 13.42 22.43 4.71
N GLY A 294 13.35 21.26 4.06
CA GLY A 294 13.67 21.12 2.63
C GLY A 294 12.60 20.35 1.87
N LEU A 295 12.30 20.78 0.64
CA LEU A 295 11.30 20.15 -0.22
C LEU A 295 11.60 18.67 -0.59
N ARG A 296 12.87 18.24 -0.55
CA ARG A 296 13.32 16.87 -0.92
C ARG A 296 12.79 16.40 -2.28
N MET A 297 13.25 17.04 -3.35
CA MET A 297 12.83 16.72 -4.72
C MET A 297 13.71 15.66 -5.39
N ARG A 298 13.09 14.79 -6.20
CA ARG A 298 13.79 13.86 -7.11
C ARG A 298 14.17 14.60 -8.39
N VAL A 299 15.39 15.14 -8.40
CA VAL A 299 15.90 15.99 -9.48
C VAL A 299 17.00 15.29 -10.28
N GLN A 300 16.93 15.40 -11.61
CA GLN A 300 18.01 15.02 -12.53
C GLN A 300 18.55 16.25 -13.27
N VAL A 301 19.83 16.20 -13.65
CA VAL A 301 20.44 17.18 -14.54
C VAL A 301 20.68 16.49 -15.88
N ASP A 302 20.14 17.04 -16.97
CA ASP A 302 20.36 16.56 -18.34
C ASP A 302 21.53 17.32 -18.96
N ASP A 303 22.74 16.88 -18.65
CA ASP A 303 24.01 17.45 -19.10
C ASP A 303 24.51 16.88 -20.44
N ARG A 304 23.68 16.07 -21.12
CA ARG A 304 24.03 15.47 -22.41
C ARG A 304 24.37 16.54 -23.44
N ARG A 305 25.32 16.26 -24.33
CA ARG A 305 25.72 17.15 -25.44
C ARG A 305 24.74 17.07 -26.60
N GLU A 306 23.53 17.55 -26.36
CA GLU A 306 22.39 17.52 -27.28
C GLU A 306 21.75 18.90 -27.37
N THR A 307 21.04 19.17 -28.48
CA THR A 307 20.31 20.45 -28.61
C THR A 307 19.25 20.59 -27.51
N LEU A 308 19.04 21.82 -27.02
CA LEU A 308 18.04 22.09 -25.98
C LEU A 308 16.64 21.59 -26.38
N GLY A 309 16.24 21.78 -27.64
CA GLY A 309 14.97 21.28 -28.15
C GLY A 309 14.83 19.76 -28.06
N LYS A 310 15.90 19.01 -28.31
CA LYS A 310 15.92 17.55 -28.14
C LYS A 310 15.81 17.16 -26.66
N LYS A 311 16.56 17.82 -25.77
CA LYS A 311 16.45 17.60 -24.31
C LYS A 311 15.01 17.84 -23.83
N ILE A 312 14.40 18.96 -24.19
CA ILE A 312 13.01 19.28 -23.83
C ILE A 312 12.06 18.20 -24.33
N ARG A 313 12.16 17.80 -25.61
CA ARG A 313 11.30 16.76 -26.19
C ARG A 313 11.42 15.44 -25.44
N GLU A 314 12.62 14.99 -25.16
CA GLU A 314 12.84 13.70 -24.49
C GLU A 314 12.34 13.71 -23.04
N ASN A 315 12.61 14.78 -22.28
CA ASN A 315 12.10 14.91 -20.90
C ASN A 315 10.56 15.06 -20.88
N GLN A 316 9.96 15.71 -21.89
CA GLN A 316 8.50 15.78 -22.05
C GLN A 316 7.89 14.41 -22.39
N LEU A 317 8.55 13.59 -23.23
CA LEU A 317 8.14 12.21 -23.50
C LEU A 317 8.22 11.31 -22.26
N GLN A 318 9.17 11.57 -21.36
CA GLN A 318 9.27 10.93 -20.04
C GLN A 318 8.24 11.46 -19.02
N LYS A 319 7.40 12.44 -19.40
CA LYS A 319 6.32 13.00 -18.57
C LYS A 319 6.78 13.59 -17.25
N ILE A 320 8.00 14.12 -17.21
CA ILE A 320 8.57 14.80 -16.05
C ILE A 320 7.74 16.05 -15.74
N PRO A 321 7.23 16.24 -14.50
CA PRO A 321 6.36 17.36 -14.14
C PRO A 321 6.95 18.74 -14.47
N TYR A 322 8.24 18.95 -14.16
CA TYR A 322 8.91 20.21 -14.39
C TYR A 322 10.26 20.05 -15.10
N MET A 323 10.51 20.92 -16.07
CA MET A 323 11.83 21.13 -16.66
C MET A 323 12.31 22.54 -16.32
N LEU A 324 13.58 22.65 -15.91
CA LEU A 324 14.23 23.89 -15.53
C LEU A 324 15.34 24.21 -16.52
N ILE A 325 15.15 25.23 -17.35
CA ILE A 325 16.12 25.66 -18.36
C ILE A 325 17.05 26.68 -17.73
N LEU A 326 18.36 26.44 -17.81
CA LEU A 326 19.36 27.29 -17.17
C LEU A 326 20.39 27.79 -18.19
N GLY A 327 20.44 29.10 -18.37
CA GLY A 327 21.44 29.78 -19.20
C GLY A 327 22.12 30.97 -18.53
N ASP A 328 22.95 31.69 -19.28
CA ASP A 328 23.75 32.82 -18.74
C ASP A 328 22.86 33.89 -18.09
N ARG A 329 21.79 34.30 -18.78
CA ARG A 329 20.83 35.31 -18.27
C ARG A 329 20.15 34.86 -16.98
N ASP A 330 19.83 33.58 -16.87
CA ASP A 330 19.17 33.02 -15.69
C ASP A 330 20.12 33.00 -14.49
N ILE A 331 21.37 32.59 -14.71
CA ILE A 331 22.41 32.58 -13.67
C ILE A 331 22.70 34.00 -13.18
N GLU A 332 22.88 34.96 -14.08
CA GLU A 332 23.12 36.37 -13.73
C GLU A 332 21.94 36.99 -12.98
N ALA A 333 20.71 36.66 -13.38
CA ALA A 333 19.50 37.20 -12.78
C ALA A 333 19.04 36.44 -11.53
N GLY A 334 19.66 35.30 -11.18
CA GLY A 334 19.18 34.40 -10.12
C GLY A 334 17.78 33.83 -10.43
N THR A 335 17.48 33.59 -11.69
CA THR A 335 16.22 33.00 -12.18
C THR A 335 16.45 31.61 -12.75
N VAL A 336 15.37 30.97 -13.16
CA VAL A 336 15.37 29.74 -13.95
C VAL A 336 14.18 29.74 -14.89
N GLY A 337 14.37 29.30 -16.13
CA GLY A 337 13.27 29.12 -17.07
C GLY A 337 12.44 27.91 -16.66
N VAL A 338 11.18 28.10 -16.28
CA VAL A 338 10.31 27.02 -15.79
C VAL A 338 9.39 26.54 -16.90
N ARG A 339 9.42 25.24 -17.18
CA ARG A 339 8.46 24.59 -18.09
C ARG A 339 7.73 23.49 -17.34
N SER A 340 6.40 23.62 -17.24
CA SER A 340 5.50 22.61 -16.70
C SER A 340 5.08 21.63 -17.79
N ARG A 341 4.90 20.36 -17.43
CA ARG A 341 4.27 19.34 -18.27
C ARG A 341 2.86 19.74 -18.70
N GLU A 342 2.10 20.36 -17.80
CA GLU A 342 0.68 20.67 -17.98
C GLU A 342 0.46 22.05 -18.60
N ALA A 343 1.13 23.06 -18.05
CA ALA A 343 0.94 24.45 -18.48
C ALA A 343 1.92 24.92 -19.57
N GLY A 344 2.88 24.08 -19.97
CA GLY A 344 3.89 24.44 -20.96
C GLY A 344 4.95 25.39 -20.40
N ASP A 345 5.37 26.36 -21.21
CA ASP A 345 6.40 27.33 -20.81
C ASP A 345 5.80 28.40 -19.88
N LEU A 346 6.32 28.48 -18.65
CA LEU A 346 5.92 29.45 -17.64
C LEU A 346 6.87 30.66 -17.58
N GLY A 347 7.93 30.65 -18.39
CA GLY A 347 8.93 31.71 -18.43
C GLY A 347 9.91 31.70 -17.25
N PRO A 348 10.72 32.76 -17.12
CA PRO A 348 11.71 32.87 -16.05
C PRO A 348 11.03 33.15 -14.70
N MET A 349 11.39 32.38 -13.68
CA MET A 349 10.99 32.61 -12.29
C MET A 349 12.21 32.78 -11.40
N LYS A 350 12.08 33.51 -10.29
CA LYS A 350 13.10 33.47 -9.24
C LYS A 350 13.16 32.05 -8.66
N VAL A 351 14.37 31.58 -8.36
CA VAL A 351 14.55 30.22 -7.83
C VAL A 351 13.73 30.02 -6.55
N ASP A 352 13.70 31.02 -5.67
CA ASP A 352 12.95 30.95 -4.41
C ASP A 352 11.43 30.90 -4.61
N GLU A 353 10.92 31.67 -5.58
CA GLU A 353 9.50 31.65 -5.96
C GLU A 353 9.09 30.28 -6.51
N PHE A 354 9.94 29.66 -7.32
CA PHE A 354 9.70 28.30 -7.81
C PHE A 354 9.67 27.27 -6.68
N PHE A 355 10.52 27.42 -5.65
CA PHE A 355 10.49 26.55 -4.46
C PHE A 355 9.18 26.69 -3.69
N GLU A 356 8.71 27.93 -3.46
CA GLU A 356 7.42 28.17 -2.80
C GLU A 356 6.24 27.57 -3.59
N ARG A 357 6.30 27.64 -4.92
CA ARG A 357 5.31 27.02 -5.80
C ARG A 357 5.25 25.51 -5.60
N LEU A 358 6.42 24.83 -5.65
CA LEU A 358 6.49 23.39 -5.45
C LEU A 358 5.96 22.98 -4.08
N GLN A 359 6.23 23.79 -3.04
CA GLN A 359 5.78 23.46 -1.69
C GLN A 359 4.25 23.49 -1.59
N LYS A 360 3.62 24.54 -2.14
CA LYS A 360 2.16 24.66 -2.20
C LYS A 360 1.52 23.52 -2.98
N GLU A 361 2.14 23.08 -4.07
CA GLU A 361 1.64 21.96 -4.89
C GLU A 361 1.75 20.60 -4.20
N ILE A 362 2.72 20.41 -3.29
CA ILE A 362 2.88 19.16 -2.53
C ILE A 362 1.98 19.11 -1.30
N GLU A 363 1.70 20.27 -0.69
CA GLU A 363 0.82 20.39 0.48
C GLU A 363 -0.67 20.22 0.11
N GLY A 364 -1.07 20.66 -1.08
CA GLY A 364 -2.40 20.41 -1.66
C GLY A 364 -2.56 18.96 -2.06
#